data_AF-A0A0D7PRI9-F1
#
_entry.id   AF-A0A0D7PRI9-F1
#
_cell.length_a   1.000
_cell.length_b   1.000
_cell.length_c   1.000
_cell.angle_alpha   90.00
_cell.angle_beta   90.00
_cell.angle_gamma   90.00
#
_symmetry.space_group_name_H-M   'P 1'
#
loop_
_entity.id
_entity.type
_entity.pdbx_description
1 polymer ?
#
loop_
_entity_poly.entity_id
_entity_poly.type
_entity_poly.pdbx_seq_one_letter_code
_entity_poly.pdbx_strand_id
1 'polypeptide(L)'
;MQYLLLIYRSDAEYGGMTAEDRKQVTAEYGAYTQSIIQSGHFKAGDGLQPVTTATTVRVRDGKTLTTDGPFAETREQLGGYYLVDAKDLDTALGLAARIPGAKTGSIEVRPVMIYNN
;
A
#
# COMPACT_ATOMS: atom_id res chain seq x y z
N MET A 1 -0.45 -9.45 -16.15
CA MET A 1 -0.27 -10.14 -14.85
C MET A 1 -0.56 -9.14 -13.76
N GLN A 2 -1.14 -9.59 -12.64
CA GLN A 2 -1.44 -8.68 -11.54
C GLN A 2 -0.28 -8.63 -10.54
N TYR A 3 0.02 -7.42 -10.08
CA TYR A 3 1.01 -7.16 -9.03
C TYR A 3 0.37 -6.31 -7.95
N LEU A 4 0.67 -6.66 -6.70
CA LEU A 4 0.34 -5.86 -5.53
C LEU A 4 1.56 -5.02 -5.16
N LEU A 5 1.39 -3.71 -5.14
CA LEU A 5 2.38 -2.72 -4.74
C LEU A 5 2.04 -2.27 -3.32
N LEU A 6 2.74 -2.81 -2.33
CA LEU A 6 2.49 -2.55 -0.90
C LEU A 6 3.28 -1.32 -0.47
N ILE A 7 2.59 -0.32 0.06
CA ILE A 7 3.18 0.97 0.44
C ILE A 7 3.50 0.93 1.93
N TYR A 8 4.78 0.81 2.26
CA TYR A 8 5.27 0.87 3.63
C TYR A 8 5.76 2.28 3.95
N ARG A 9 5.36 2.80 5.11
CA ARG A 9 5.76 4.12 5.60
C ARG A 9 5.90 4.14 7.11
N SER A 10 6.66 5.09 7.63
CA SER A 10 6.66 5.40 9.07
C SER A 10 5.38 6.17 9.44
N ASP A 11 4.54 5.60 10.29
CA ASP A 11 3.33 6.28 10.81
C ASP A 11 3.70 7.51 11.66
N ALA A 12 4.84 7.47 12.35
CA ALA A 12 5.34 8.60 13.14
C ALA A 12 5.74 9.78 12.23
N GLU A 13 6.47 9.51 11.15
CA GLU A 13 6.88 10.55 10.19
C GLU A 13 5.66 11.11 9.45
N TYR A 14 4.73 10.24 9.04
CA TYR A 14 3.50 10.66 8.39
C TYR A 14 2.60 11.48 9.33
N GLY A 15 2.51 11.10 10.60
CA GLY A 15 1.76 11.82 11.63
C GLY A 15 2.36 13.19 11.99
N GLY A 16 3.69 13.33 11.84
CA GLY A 16 4.42 14.58 12.09
C GLY A 16 4.38 15.60 10.95
N MET A 17 3.82 15.24 9.78
CA MET A 17 3.77 16.14 8.62
C MET A 17 2.89 17.37 8.88
N THR A 18 3.30 18.52 8.34
CA THR A 18 2.48 19.73 8.36
C THR A 18 1.20 19.52 7.53
N ALA A 19 0.22 20.41 7.69
CA ALA A 19 -0.98 20.37 6.85
C ALA A 19 -0.66 20.61 5.36
N GLU A 20 0.35 21.44 5.08
CA GLU A 20 0.81 21.74 3.72
C GLU A 20 1.51 20.53 3.08
N ASP A 21 2.44 19.89 3.79
CA ASP A 21 3.11 18.68 3.32
C ASP A 21 2.11 17.56 3.02
N ARG A 22 1.13 17.36 3.92
CA ARG A 22 0.06 16.36 3.70
C ARG A 22 -0.75 16.67 2.46
N LYS A 23 -1.09 17.94 2.21
CA LYS A 23 -1.82 18.37 1.02
C LYS A 23 -1.00 18.11 -0.25
N GLN A 24 0.31 18.40 -0.22
CA GLN A 24 1.19 18.13 -1.35
C GLN A 24 1.30 16.63 -1.64
N VAL A 25 1.58 15.82 -0.62
CA VAL A 25 1.65 14.35 -0.77
C VAL A 25 0.34 13.81 -1.33
N THR A 26 -0.81 14.27 -0.82
CA THR A 26 -2.14 13.87 -1.33
C THR A 26 -2.31 14.22 -2.81
N ALA A 27 -1.88 15.42 -3.23
CA ALA A 27 -1.94 15.85 -4.63
C ALA A 27 -1.01 15.00 -5.52
N GLU A 28 0.20 14.66 -5.06
CA GLU A 28 1.12 13.77 -5.77
C GLU A 28 0.51 12.37 -5.97
N TYR A 29 -0.11 11.80 -4.93
CA TYR A 29 -0.82 10.53 -5.02
C TYR A 29 -2.01 10.59 -5.98
N GLY A 30 -2.77 11.69 -5.95
CA GLY A 30 -3.86 11.93 -6.88
C GLY A 30 -3.38 11.95 -8.34
N ALA A 31 -2.34 12.72 -8.64
CA ALA A 31 -1.75 12.81 -9.97
C ALA A 31 -1.20 11.46 -10.46
N TYR A 32 -0.48 10.73 -9.59
CA TYR A 32 0.03 9.39 -9.90
C TYR A 32 -1.11 8.42 -10.22
N THR A 33 -2.14 8.37 -9.37
CA THR A 33 -3.29 7.47 -9.54
C THR A 33 -3.98 7.73 -10.88
N GLN A 34 -4.23 8.99 -11.23
CA GLN A 34 -4.81 9.35 -12.52
C GLN A 34 -3.93 8.90 -13.70
N SER A 35 -2.60 9.03 -13.58
CA SER A 35 -1.68 8.57 -14.62
C SER A 35 -1.73 7.06 -14.85
N ILE A 36 -1.82 6.25 -13.78
CA ILE A 36 -1.88 4.79 -13.92
C ILE A 36 -3.28 4.29 -14.35
N ILE A 37 -4.34 5.05 -14.06
CA ILE A 37 -5.67 4.83 -14.64
C ILE A 37 -5.63 5.06 -16.14
N GLN A 38 -5.11 6.21 -16.58
CA GLN A 38 -5.06 6.58 -18.01
C GLN A 38 -4.20 5.63 -18.85
N SER A 39 -3.15 5.06 -18.26
CA SER A 39 -2.30 4.06 -18.91
C SER A 39 -2.84 2.63 -18.83
N GLY A 40 -4.00 2.41 -18.20
CA GLY A 40 -4.66 1.11 -18.12
C GLY A 40 -4.05 0.13 -17.12
N HIS A 41 -3.12 0.60 -16.27
CA HIS A 41 -2.46 -0.23 -15.27
C HIS A 41 -3.24 -0.37 -13.97
N PHE A 42 -4.11 0.59 -13.64
CA PHE A 42 -4.84 0.59 -12.36
C PHE A 42 -5.96 -0.45 -12.31
N LYS A 43 -6.00 -1.25 -11.24
CA LYS A 43 -7.11 -2.18 -10.93
C LYS A 43 -7.84 -1.82 -9.65
N ALA A 44 -7.08 -1.51 -8.61
CA ALA A 44 -7.58 -1.02 -7.32
C ALA A 44 -6.43 -0.33 -6.57
N GLY A 45 -6.75 0.42 -5.53
CA GLY A 45 -5.73 0.96 -4.63
C GLY A 45 -6.29 2.00 -3.71
N ASP A 46 -5.86 1.96 -2.45
CA ASP A 46 -6.34 2.82 -1.39
C ASP A 46 -5.25 3.05 -0.34
N GLY A 47 -5.37 4.18 0.35
CA GLY A 47 -4.65 4.42 1.59
C GLY A 47 -5.35 3.74 2.76
N LEU A 48 -4.57 3.19 3.69
CA LEU A 48 -5.08 2.59 4.91
C LEU A 48 -5.09 3.61 6.06
N GLN A 49 -6.03 3.42 6.98
CA GLN A 49 -6.07 4.14 8.25
C GLN A 49 -4.85 3.77 9.12
N PRO A 50 -4.50 4.59 10.13
CA PRO A 50 -3.40 4.29 11.05
C PRO A 50 -3.53 2.92 11.69
N VAL A 51 -2.40 2.27 12.00
CA VAL A 51 -2.41 0.90 12.55
C VAL A 51 -3.10 0.77 13.91
N THR A 52 -3.33 1.88 14.61
CA THR A 52 -4.15 1.94 15.83
C THR A 52 -5.63 1.61 15.58
N THR A 53 -6.09 1.66 14.33
CA THR A 53 -7.43 1.25 13.92
C THR A 53 -7.52 -0.22 13.50
N ALA A 54 -6.38 -0.92 13.44
CA ALA A 54 -6.32 -2.30 12.99
C ALA A 54 -6.78 -3.26 14.09
N THR A 55 -7.35 -4.39 13.67
CA THR A 55 -7.59 -5.56 14.52
C THR A 55 -7.06 -6.79 13.79
N THR A 56 -6.19 -7.54 14.45
CA THR A 56 -5.61 -8.77 13.90
C THR A 56 -6.39 -9.99 14.38
N VAL A 57 -6.80 -10.85 13.44
CA VAL A 57 -7.53 -12.09 13.72
C VAL A 57 -6.62 -13.30 13.49
N ARG A 58 -6.65 -14.28 14.40
CA ARG A 58 -5.96 -15.57 14.27
C ARG A 58 -6.92 -16.70 14.66
N VAL A 59 -6.97 -17.78 13.88
CA VAL A 59 -7.72 -18.99 14.23
C VAL A 59 -6.75 -20.12 14.51
N ARG A 60 -6.84 -20.72 15.70
CA ARG A 60 -6.03 -21.88 16.11
C ARG A 60 -6.91 -22.88 16.85
N ASP A 61 -6.79 -24.16 16.50
CA ASP A 61 -7.58 -25.25 17.12
C ASP A 61 -9.09 -24.97 17.14
N GLY A 62 -9.62 -24.38 16.04
CA GLY A 62 -11.03 -24.01 15.91
C GLY A 62 -11.46 -22.79 16.72
N LYS A 63 -10.53 -22.09 17.41
CA LYS A 63 -10.82 -20.89 18.20
C LYS A 63 -10.33 -19.63 17.51
N THR A 64 -11.19 -18.62 17.44
CA THR A 64 -10.87 -17.28 16.93
C THR A 64 -10.34 -16.40 18.05
N LEU A 65 -9.15 -15.83 17.84
CA LEU A 65 -8.51 -14.85 18.71
C LEU A 65 -8.38 -13.54 17.96
N THR A 66 -8.76 -12.44 18.61
CA THR A 66 -8.59 -11.09 18.10
C THR A 66 -7.60 -10.32 18.97
N THR A 67 -6.70 -9.57 18.36
CA THR A 67 -5.76 -8.67 19.05
C THR A 67 -5.84 -7.29 18.41
N ASP A 68 -5.94 -6.25 19.23
CA ASP A 68 -5.90 -4.87 18.74
C ASP A 68 -4.53 -4.56 18.15
N GLY A 69 -4.51 -3.77 17.08
CA GLY A 69 -3.31 -3.39 16.36
C GLY A 69 -2.93 -4.32 15.20
N PRO A 70 -1.79 -4.00 14.55
CA PRO A 70 -1.33 -4.70 13.35
C PRO A 70 -0.81 -6.10 13.67
N PHE A 71 -0.57 -6.89 12.62
CA PHE A 71 -0.02 -8.25 12.75
C PHE A 71 1.33 -8.28 13.47
N ALA A 72 2.18 -7.28 13.17
CA ALA A 72 3.51 -7.12 13.72
C ALA A 72 3.79 -5.65 14.01
N GLU A 73 4.49 -5.40 15.11
CA GLU A 73 5.08 -4.08 15.39
C GLU A 73 6.37 -3.94 14.59
N THR A 74 6.32 -3.12 13.55
CA THR A 74 7.44 -2.85 12.63
C THR A 74 7.76 -1.37 12.63
N ARG A 75 8.98 -1.03 12.22
CA ARG A 75 9.39 0.37 12.05
C ARG A 75 8.59 1.06 10.95
N GLU A 76 8.31 0.36 9.85
CA GLU A 76 7.45 0.82 8.77
C GLU A 76 6.17 0.00 8.72
N GLN A 77 5.04 0.67 8.67
CA GLN A 77 3.71 0.09 8.68
C GLN A 77 3.11 0.08 7.27
N LEU A 78 2.22 -0.87 7.00
CA LEU A 78 1.49 -0.92 5.74
C LEU A 78 0.47 0.22 5.70
N GLY A 79 0.75 1.25 4.92
CA GLY A 79 -0.05 2.47 4.85
C GLY A 79 -0.98 2.55 3.64
N GLY A 80 -0.87 1.64 2.68
CA GLY A 80 -1.66 1.65 1.46
C GLY A 80 -1.22 0.56 0.48
N TYR A 81 -1.96 0.44 -0.62
CA TYR A 81 -1.61 -0.48 -1.68
C TYR A 81 -2.10 0.01 -3.05
N TYR A 82 -1.50 -0.51 -4.11
CA TYR A 82 -2.10 -0.55 -5.44
C TYR A 82 -2.12 -1.98 -5.96
N LEU A 83 -3.23 -2.40 -6.54
CA LEU A 83 -3.30 -3.55 -7.41
C LEU A 83 -3.20 -3.05 -8.86
N VAL A 84 -2.19 -3.53 -9.58
CA VAL A 84 -1.93 -3.12 -10.97
C VAL A 84 -1.87 -4.30 -11.92
N ASP A 85 -2.30 -4.09 -13.16
CA ASP A 85 -2.00 -4.97 -14.28
C ASP A 85 -0.73 -4.49 -14.98
N ALA A 86 0.29 -5.37 -15.07
CA ALA A 86 1.54 -5.12 -15.77
C ALA A 86 1.92 -6.34 -16.62
N LYS A 87 2.67 -6.11 -17.70
CA LYS A 87 3.11 -7.20 -18.59
C LYS A 87 4.17 -8.11 -17.95
N ASP A 88 5.03 -7.54 -17.11
CA ASP A 88 6.20 -8.17 -16.49
C ASP A 88 6.57 -7.44 -15.18
N LEU A 89 7.52 -8.01 -14.44
CA LEU A 89 8.00 -7.45 -13.17
C LEU A 89 8.66 -6.08 -13.37
N ASP A 90 9.40 -5.89 -14.47
CA ASP A 90 10.08 -4.62 -14.74
C ASP A 90 9.09 -3.46 -14.91
N THR A 91 7.97 -3.71 -15.60
CA THR A 91 6.88 -2.72 -15.71
C THR A 91 6.27 -2.43 -14.35
N ALA A 92 6.05 -3.45 -13.51
CA ALA A 92 5.52 -3.27 -12.16
C ALA A 92 6.50 -2.47 -11.26
N LEU A 93 7.80 -2.73 -11.35
CA LEU A 93 8.84 -1.97 -10.65
C LEU A 93 8.89 -0.51 -11.11
N GLY A 94 8.75 -0.26 -12.41
CA GLY A 94 8.66 1.11 -12.94
C GLY A 94 7.42 1.86 -12.46
N LEU A 95 6.28 1.18 -12.31
CA LEU A 95 5.08 1.74 -11.70
C LEU A 95 5.29 2.02 -10.19
N ALA A 96 5.91 1.08 -9.47
CA ALA A 96 6.21 1.19 -8.04
C ALA A 96 7.15 2.36 -7.72
N ALA A 97 8.21 2.54 -8.50
CA ALA A 97 9.20 3.61 -8.30
C ALA A 97 8.60 5.02 -8.45
N ARG A 98 7.46 5.15 -9.13
CA ARG A 98 6.73 6.41 -9.33
C ARG A 98 5.74 6.71 -8.21
N ILE A 99 5.47 5.77 -7.31
CA ILE A 99 4.57 6.01 -6.17
C ILE A 99 5.24 7.03 -5.23
N PRO A 100 4.54 8.11 -4.82
CA PRO A 100 5.15 9.15 -3.97
C PRO A 100 5.79 8.61 -2.69
N GLY A 101 5.19 7.58 -2.07
CA GLY A 101 5.71 6.91 -0.88
C GLY A 101 7.07 6.23 -1.06
N ALA A 102 7.49 5.92 -2.29
CA ALA A 102 8.81 5.35 -2.56
C ALA A 102 9.96 6.31 -2.20
N LYS A 103 9.69 7.61 -2.05
CA LYS A 103 10.69 8.63 -1.70
C LYS A 103 11.06 8.63 -0.22
N THR A 104 10.15 8.20 0.66
CA THR A 104 10.27 8.31 2.12
C THR A 104 9.98 7.02 2.87
N GLY A 105 9.65 5.95 2.15
CA GLY A 105 9.45 4.62 2.71
C GLY A 105 9.80 3.57 1.65
N SER A 106 9.03 2.50 1.60
CA SER A 106 9.34 1.35 0.75
C SER A 106 8.11 0.89 -0.03
N ILE A 107 8.31 0.44 -1.28
CA ILE A 107 7.26 -0.24 -2.05
C ILE A 107 7.68 -1.70 -2.27
N GLU A 108 6.95 -2.64 -1.68
CA GLU A 108 7.14 -4.07 -1.96
C GLU A 108 6.27 -4.47 -3.15
N VAL A 109 6.89 -5.00 -4.21
CA VAL A 109 6.21 -5.45 -5.43
C VAL A 109 6.05 -6.96 -5.38
N ARG A 110 4.80 -7.44 -5.27
CA ARG A 110 4.49 -8.88 -5.20
C ARG A 110 3.59 -9.31 -6.37
N PRO A 111 3.96 -10.34 -7.15
CA PRO A 111 3.04 -10.97 -8.09
C PRO A 111 1.83 -11.57 -7.37
N VAL A 112 0.64 -11.38 -7.92
CA VAL A 112 -0.60 -11.96 -7.37
C VAL A 112 -0.84 -13.34 -7.96
N MET A 113 -1.11 -14.31 -7.10
CA MET A 113 -1.66 -15.61 -7.52
C MET A 113 -3.16 -15.44 -7.79
N ILE A 114 -3.55 -15.48 -9.05
CA ILE A 114 -4.96 -15.38 -9.46
C ILE A 114 -5.56 -16.78 -9.47
N TYR A 115 -6.57 -17.01 -8.63
CA TYR A 115 -7.37 -18.23 -8.62
C TYR A 115 -8.66 -17.99 -9.41
N ASN A 116 -8.96 -18.89 -10.35
CA ASN A 116 -10.26 -18.89 -11.03
C ASN A 116 -11.24 -19.67 -10.15
N ASN A 117 -12.11 -18.95 -9.45
CA ASN A 117 -13.22 -19.54 -8.70
C ASN A 117 -14.48 -19.60 -9.57
#